data_AF-A0AAX1QMI9-F1
#
_entry.id   AF-A0AAX1QMI9-F1
#
_cell.length_a   1.000
_cell.length_b   1.000
_cell.length_c   1.000
_cell.angle_alpha   90.00
_cell.angle_beta   90.00
_cell.angle_gamma   90.00
#
_symmetry.space_group_name_H-M   'P 1'
#
loop_
_entity.id
_entity.type
_entity.pdbx_description
1 polymer ?
#
loop_
_entity_poly.entity_id
_entity_poly.type
_entity_poly.pdbx_seq_one_letter_code
_entity_poly.pdbx_strand_id
1 'polypeptide(L)'
;MALVKFTEVRNLLKMNVSSEQLDKFESMLRVNPRFSDLNREQKITLKMMSKYLREGKNYTKVLRIHSLLNNIQLDDEAKASSPKLISDLIKGKQEGRYQHCSGTNRDVFIDVENGVGYKVFKSDSSWRFLDNADLRINDIYKNKGFYGGKYAKYANNSKVKMIDDRGVKPEVVDVFKFELIPNSERLFRSEKIPKSVLVMMEKCGYMPFDVKPDNFVKVLNEKGQYDYLPIDSKQIGKVGSNTIRTQEVIDFKKMYGAYYYGGRYVDDRK
;
A
#
# COMPACT_ATOMS: atom_id res chain seq x y z
N MET A 1 29.45 -27.48 -1.91
CA MET A 1 28.60 -27.58 -3.12
C MET A 1 28.64 -26.22 -3.81
N ALA A 2 29.26 -26.16 -4.99
CA ALA A 2 29.62 -24.91 -5.63
C ALA A 2 28.48 -24.26 -6.42
N LEU A 3 28.31 -22.97 -6.15
CA LEU A 3 28.07 -21.83 -7.06
C LEU A 3 26.88 -21.90 -8.04
N VAL A 4 25.86 -21.10 -7.70
CA VAL A 4 24.84 -20.43 -8.51
C VAL A 4 24.83 -20.75 -10.02
N LYS A 5 23.74 -21.34 -10.52
CA LYS A 5 23.54 -21.51 -11.97
C LYS A 5 23.05 -20.20 -12.60
N PHE A 6 24.04 -19.41 -13.04
CA PHE A 6 24.15 -18.40 -14.13
C PHE A 6 22.93 -17.62 -14.69
N THR A 7 21.70 -18.16 -14.71
CA THR A 7 20.46 -17.48 -15.12
C THR A 7 19.92 -16.56 -14.01
N GLU A 8 20.09 -16.99 -12.77
CA GLU A 8 19.61 -16.31 -11.55
C GLU A 8 20.42 -15.02 -11.26
N VAL A 9 21.67 -14.95 -11.70
CA VAL A 9 22.56 -13.78 -11.57
C VAL A 9 22.34 -12.77 -12.70
N ARG A 10 21.94 -13.21 -13.89
CA ARG A 10 21.90 -12.34 -15.09
C ARG A 10 20.67 -11.46 -15.20
N ASN A 11 19.53 -11.86 -14.63
CA ASN A 11 18.36 -10.98 -14.55
C ASN A 11 18.36 -10.05 -13.33
N LEU A 12 19.19 -10.34 -12.33
CA LEU A 12 19.52 -9.38 -11.27
C LEU A 12 20.12 -8.06 -11.84
N LEU A 13 20.55 -8.05 -13.13
CA LEU A 13 21.38 -7.03 -13.80
C LEU A 13 20.76 -6.36 -15.07
N LYS A 14 19.43 -6.42 -15.29
CA LYS A 14 18.70 -5.80 -16.45
C LYS A 14 19.07 -6.31 -17.88
N MET A 15 18.89 -7.60 -18.23
CA MET A 15 19.18 -8.06 -19.61
C MET A 15 18.22 -9.15 -20.16
N ASN A 16 17.51 -8.80 -21.26
CA ASN A 16 16.84 -9.60 -22.29
C ASN A 16 16.45 -11.07 -22.00
N VAL A 17 15.14 -11.34 -21.89
CA VAL A 17 14.58 -12.68 -22.08
C VAL A 17 14.75 -13.11 -23.55
N SER A 18 15.42 -14.24 -23.79
CA SER A 18 15.58 -14.81 -25.13
C SER A 18 14.28 -15.48 -25.61
N SER A 19 14.09 -15.59 -26.93
CA SER A 19 12.90 -16.25 -27.49
C SER A 19 12.86 -17.74 -27.10
N GLU A 20 14.01 -18.41 -27.10
CA GLU A 20 14.14 -19.81 -26.68
C GLU A 20 13.72 -20.04 -25.22
N GLN A 21 14.00 -19.09 -24.33
CA GLN A 21 13.51 -19.15 -22.94
C GLN A 21 11.99 -18.97 -22.85
N LEU A 22 11.40 -18.13 -23.71
CA LEU A 22 9.95 -18.00 -23.79
C LEU A 22 9.33 -19.27 -24.36
N ASP A 23 9.92 -19.87 -25.39
CA ASP A 23 9.46 -21.13 -25.98
C ASP A 23 9.52 -22.27 -24.96
N LYS A 24 10.60 -22.35 -24.17
CA LYS A 24 10.73 -23.33 -23.09
C LYS A 24 9.69 -23.11 -21.99
N PHE A 25 9.43 -21.85 -21.61
CA PHE A 25 8.41 -21.53 -20.61
C PHE A 25 7.00 -21.83 -21.12
N GLU A 26 6.68 -21.45 -22.35
CA GLU A 26 5.43 -21.77 -23.04
C GLU A 26 5.21 -23.29 -23.14
N SER A 27 6.25 -24.06 -23.47
CA SER A 27 6.18 -25.52 -23.49
C SER A 27 5.88 -26.14 -22.12
N MET A 28 6.41 -25.55 -21.04
CA MET A 28 6.11 -25.97 -19.66
C MET A 28 4.67 -25.63 -19.23
N LEU A 29 4.07 -24.60 -19.84
CA LEU A 29 2.71 -24.14 -19.56
C LEU A 29 1.63 -24.83 -20.41
N ARG A 30 1.99 -25.62 -21.44
CA ARG A 30 1.02 -26.34 -22.29
C ARG A 30 0.18 -27.37 -21.53
N VAL A 31 0.61 -27.77 -20.33
CA VAL A 31 -0.16 -28.60 -19.40
C VAL A 31 -0.76 -27.66 -18.35
N ASN A 32 -1.78 -26.87 -18.72
CA ASN A 32 -2.41 -25.78 -17.93
C ASN A 32 -2.09 -25.81 -16.42
N PRO A 33 -0.96 -25.22 -15.97
CA PRO A 33 -0.61 -25.22 -14.57
C PRO A 33 -1.17 -23.94 -13.94
N ARG A 34 -1.94 -24.10 -12.86
CA ARG A 34 -2.38 -22.96 -12.06
C ARG A 34 -1.16 -22.29 -11.42
N PHE A 35 -1.26 -21.01 -11.06
CA PHE A 35 -0.15 -20.34 -10.36
C PHE A 35 0.20 -21.07 -9.04
N SER A 36 -0.78 -21.67 -8.36
CA SER A 36 -0.57 -22.53 -7.19
C SER A 36 0.40 -23.67 -7.46
N ASP A 37 0.31 -24.27 -8.65
CA ASP A 37 0.98 -25.51 -9.05
C ASP A 37 2.43 -25.26 -9.47
N LEU A 38 2.80 -23.99 -9.64
CA LEU A 38 4.17 -23.59 -9.95
C LEU A 38 5.09 -23.77 -8.74
N ASN A 39 6.27 -24.35 -8.99
CA ASN A 39 7.34 -24.42 -8.01
C ASN A 39 7.98 -23.04 -7.76
N ARG A 40 8.85 -22.95 -6.74
CA ARG A 40 9.47 -21.68 -6.32
C ARG A 40 10.25 -20.99 -7.46
N GLU A 41 10.99 -21.74 -8.26
CA GLU A 41 11.80 -21.20 -9.37
C GLU A 41 10.92 -20.66 -10.51
N GLN A 42 9.81 -21.35 -10.80
CA GLN A 42 8.82 -20.92 -11.80
C GLN A 42 8.07 -19.66 -11.37
N LYS A 43 7.67 -19.58 -10.09
CA LYS A 43 7.03 -18.38 -9.51
C LYS A 43 7.96 -17.16 -9.55
N ILE A 44 9.25 -17.35 -9.28
CA ILE A 44 10.27 -16.30 -9.37
C ILE A 44 10.43 -15.83 -10.82
N THR A 45 10.56 -16.77 -11.75
CA THR A 45 10.66 -16.49 -13.19
C THR A 45 9.45 -15.69 -13.70
N LEU A 46 8.25 -16.04 -13.26
CA LEU A 46 7.00 -15.33 -13.62
C LEU A 46 6.99 -13.87 -13.14
N LYS A 47 7.38 -13.64 -11.87
CA LYS A 47 7.50 -12.28 -11.33
C LYS A 47 8.53 -11.44 -12.09
N MET A 48 9.60 -12.06 -12.56
CA MET A 48 10.64 -11.38 -13.35
C MET A 48 10.15 -11.03 -14.77
N MET A 49 9.39 -11.90 -15.42
CA MET A 49 8.75 -11.62 -16.71
C MET A 49 7.75 -10.45 -16.60
N SER A 50 6.96 -10.40 -15.51
CA SER A 50 6.08 -9.26 -15.23
C SER A 50 6.86 -7.95 -15.01
N LYS A 51 8.05 -8.00 -14.40
CA LYS A 51 8.94 -6.84 -14.26
C LYS A 51 9.50 -6.38 -15.62
N TYR A 52 9.83 -7.30 -16.52
CA TYR A 52 10.31 -6.97 -17.88
C TYR A 52 9.27 -6.19 -18.70
N LEU A 53 7.97 -6.44 -18.53
CA LEU A 53 6.90 -5.66 -19.17
C LEU A 53 6.93 -4.17 -18.82
N ARG A 54 7.50 -3.80 -17.66
CA ARG A 54 7.56 -2.40 -17.20
C ARG A 54 8.71 -1.60 -17.80
N GLU A 55 9.77 -2.27 -18.27
CA GLU A 55 11.02 -1.61 -18.70
C GLU A 55 11.47 -2.02 -20.13
N GLY A 56 10.77 -2.95 -20.79
CA GLY A 56 11.20 -3.56 -22.05
C GLY A 56 10.99 -2.69 -23.30
N LYS A 57 11.96 -2.72 -24.24
CA LYS A 57 11.91 -2.00 -25.53
C LYS A 57 11.42 -2.84 -26.74
N ASN A 58 11.22 -4.16 -26.58
CA ASN A 58 10.83 -5.07 -27.68
C ASN A 58 9.35 -5.46 -27.58
N TYR A 59 8.51 -4.82 -28.39
CA TYR A 59 7.05 -4.92 -28.34
C TYR A 59 6.51 -6.35 -28.57
N THR A 60 7.07 -7.09 -29.53
CA THR A 60 6.63 -8.46 -29.84
C THR A 60 6.89 -9.42 -28.67
N LYS A 61 8.02 -9.27 -27.99
CA LYS A 61 8.32 -10.05 -26.78
C LYS A 61 7.45 -9.64 -25.59
N VAL A 62 7.14 -8.35 -25.47
CA VAL A 62 6.22 -7.82 -24.44
C VAL A 62 4.82 -8.43 -24.61
N LEU A 63 4.27 -8.43 -25.82
CA LEU A 63 2.97 -9.06 -26.09
C LEU A 63 2.97 -10.56 -25.79
N ARG A 64 4.04 -11.28 -26.17
CA ARG A 64 4.16 -12.71 -25.90
C ARG A 64 4.23 -13.03 -24.41
N ILE A 65 4.99 -12.26 -23.64
CA ILE A 65 5.03 -12.37 -22.16
C ILE A 65 3.65 -12.04 -21.57
N HIS A 66 2.97 -11.01 -22.07
CA HIS A 66 1.65 -10.64 -21.59
C HIS A 66 0.61 -11.74 -21.85
N SER A 67 0.66 -12.40 -23.01
CA SER A 67 -0.20 -13.54 -23.33
C SER A 67 0.07 -14.74 -22.42
N LEU A 68 1.34 -15.07 -22.14
CA LEU A 68 1.70 -16.15 -21.22
C LEU A 68 1.23 -15.88 -19.79
N LEU A 69 1.35 -14.63 -19.32
CA LEU A 69 0.86 -14.23 -18.00
C LEU A 69 -0.66 -14.27 -17.92
N ASN A 70 -1.37 -13.87 -18.99
CA ASN A 70 -2.82 -13.96 -19.04
C ASN A 70 -3.29 -15.42 -19.00
N ASN A 71 -2.64 -16.33 -19.73
CA ASN A 71 -3.01 -17.75 -19.71
C ASN A 71 -2.85 -18.39 -18.32
N ILE A 72 -1.86 -17.95 -17.52
CA ILE A 72 -1.69 -18.40 -16.13
C ILE A 72 -2.70 -17.71 -15.19
N GLN A 73 -3.09 -16.47 -15.49
CA GLN A 73 -4.08 -15.71 -14.71
C GLN A 73 -5.53 -16.13 -14.99
N LEU A 74 -5.82 -16.74 -16.14
CA LEU A 74 -7.18 -17.16 -16.52
C LEU A 74 -7.69 -18.36 -15.71
N ASP A 75 -6.80 -19.21 -15.16
CA ASP A 75 -7.18 -20.26 -14.21
C ASP A 75 -7.13 -19.81 -12.73
N ASP A 76 -6.62 -18.59 -12.48
CA ASP A 76 -6.54 -17.90 -11.18
C ASP A 76 -7.68 -16.88 -11.04
N GLU A 77 -8.83 -17.09 -11.73
CA GLU A 77 -10.10 -16.40 -11.42
C GLU A 77 -10.65 -16.70 -10.01
N ALA A 78 -9.84 -17.33 -9.16
CA ALA A 78 -9.91 -17.23 -7.70
C ALA A 78 -8.93 -16.18 -7.12
N LYS A 79 -8.70 -15.04 -7.79
CA LYS A 79 -8.62 -13.78 -7.03
C LYS A 79 -9.91 -13.75 -6.21
N ALA A 80 -9.82 -13.72 -4.87
CA ALA A 80 -10.95 -13.25 -4.09
C ALA A 80 -11.33 -11.91 -4.72
N SER A 81 -12.42 -11.88 -5.48
CA SER A 81 -12.85 -10.66 -6.17
C SER A 81 -12.89 -9.59 -5.10
N SER A 82 -12.28 -8.43 -5.34
CA SER A 82 -12.35 -7.34 -4.35
C SER A 82 -13.80 -7.24 -3.85
N PRO A 83 -14.01 -7.31 -2.53
CA PRO A 83 -15.32 -7.54 -1.95
C PRO A 83 -16.29 -6.52 -2.55
N LYS A 84 -17.41 -7.02 -3.06
CA LYS A 84 -18.42 -6.18 -3.72
C LYS A 84 -19.49 -5.76 -2.72
N LEU A 85 -19.72 -6.58 -1.70
CA LEU A 85 -20.69 -6.36 -0.64
C LEU A 85 -19.99 -6.07 0.69
N ILE A 86 -20.64 -5.31 1.57
CA ILE A 86 -20.15 -5.16 2.95
C ILE A 86 -20.30 -6.47 3.73
N SER A 87 -21.33 -7.26 3.45
CA SER A 87 -21.47 -8.60 4.03
C SER A 87 -20.30 -9.53 3.70
N ASP A 88 -19.64 -9.39 2.54
CA ASP A 88 -18.42 -10.15 2.19
C ASP A 88 -17.28 -9.89 3.18
N LEU A 89 -17.14 -8.63 3.62
CA LEU A 89 -16.15 -8.24 4.63
C LEU A 89 -16.50 -8.81 6.01
N ILE A 90 -17.78 -8.78 6.38
CA ILE A 90 -18.27 -9.31 7.67
C ILE A 90 -18.09 -10.83 7.72
N LYS A 91 -18.49 -11.52 6.65
CA LYS A 91 -18.32 -12.98 6.51
C LYS A 91 -16.84 -13.36 6.49
N GLY A 92 -16.03 -12.64 5.72
CA GLY A 92 -14.58 -12.87 5.70
C GLY A 92 -13.91 -12.64 7.06
N LYS A 93 -14.41 -11.72 7.89
CA LYS A 93 -13.98 -11.61 9.29
C LYS A 93 -14.35 -12.86 10.10
N GLN A 94 -15.60 -13.32 10.01
CA GLN A 94 -16.06 -14.51 10.75
C GLN A 94 -15.28 -15.76 10.36
N GLU A 95 -14.86 -15.85 9.10
CA GLU A 95 -14.04 -16.91 8.53
C GLU A 95 -12.53 -16.74 8.82
N GLY A 96 -12.13 -15.68 9.54
CA GLY A 96 -10.73 -15.40 9.89
C GLY A 96 -9.86 -14.81 8.77
N ARG A 97 -10.42 -14.56 7.58
CA ARG A 97 -9.72 -13.95 6.43
C ARG A 97 -9.32 -12.50 6.69
N TYR A 98 -10.17 -11.75 7.39
CA TYR A 98 -9.93 -10.34 7.69
C TYR A 98 -9.73 -10.12 9.18
N GLN A 99 -8.66 -9.42 9.53
CA GLN A 99 -8.59 -8.75 10.83
C GLN A 99 -9.61 -7.61 10.84
N HIS A 100 -10.31 -7.42 11.96
CA HIS A 100 -11.31 -6.37 12.11
C HIS A 100 -11.06 -5.48 13.33
N CYS A 101 -11.29 -4.18 13.16
CA CYS A 101 -11.35 -3.20 14.23
C CYS A 101 -12.58 -2.31 14.03
N SER A 102 -13.38 -2.16 15.09
CA SER A 102 -14.54 -1.26 15.08
C SER A 102 -14.17 0.06 15.74
N GLY A 103 -14.29 1.16 15.00
CA GLY A 103 -14.18 2.51 15.53
C GLY A 103 -15.55 3.11 15.86
N THR A 104 -15.58 4.39 16.24
CA THR A 104 -16.85 5.07 16.58
C THR A 104 -17.77 5.19 15.38
N ASN A 105 -17.25 5.58 14.21
CA ASN A 105 -18.07 5.86 13.02
C ASN A 105 -17.93 4.81 11.90
N ARG A 106 -16.93 3.92 12.01
CA ARG A 106 -16.43 3.13 10.88
C ARG A 106 -15.98 1.75 11.37
N ASP A 107 -16.03 0.78 10.47
CA ASP A 107 -15.39 -0.52 10.63
C ASP A 107 -14.22 -0.64 9.67
N VAL A 108 -13.16 -1.32 10.12
CA VAL A 108 -11.95 -1.52 9.33
C VAL A 108 -11.66 -3.00 9.23
N PHE A 109 -11.42 -3.45 8.00
CA PHE A 109 -11.09 -4.82 7.66
C PHE A 109 -9.71 -4.83 6.99
N ILE A 110 -8.82 -5.71 7.43
CA ILE A 110 -7.49 -5.87 6.85
C ILE A 110 -7.28 -7.32 6.47
N ASP A 111 -7.04 -7.55 5.18
CA ASP A 111 -6.46 -8.77 4.65
C ASP A 111 -4.94 -8.70 4.84
N VAL A 112 -4.44 -9.42 5.84
CA VAL A 112 -3.01 -9.41 6.17
C VAL A 112 -2.20 -10.18 5.13
N GLU A 113 -2.78 -11.21 4.53
CA GLU A 113 -2.11 -12.03 3.51
C GLU A 113 -1.88 -11.22 2.24
N ASN A 114 -2.90 -10.49 1.78
CA ASN A 114 -2.82 -9.67 0.58
C ASN A 114 -2.34 -8.24 0.84
N GLY A 115 -2.25 -7.81 2.11
CA GLY A 115 -1.83 -6.47 2.49
C GLY A 115 -2.81 -5.38 2.06
N VAL A 116 -4.11 -5.69 2.00
CA VAL A 116 -5.17 -4.77 1.56
C VAL A 116 -6.12 -4.51 2.74
N GLY A 117 -6.58 -3.28 2.90
CA GLY A 117 -7.60 -2.96 3.88
C GLY A 117 -8.72 -2.07 3.34
N TYR A 118 -9.86 -2.16 4.03
CA TYR A 118 -11.10 -1.50 3.71
C TYR A 118 -11.65 -0.79 4.94
N LYS A 119 -11.99 0.49 4.80
CA LYS A 119 -12.64 1.29 5.84
C LYS A 119 -14.05 1.65 5.38
N VAL A 120 -15.02 1.15 6.12
CA VAL A 120 -16.45 1.16 5.80
C VAL A 120 -17.19 1.99 6.84
N PHE A 121 -18.17 2.78 6.40
CA PHE A 121 -18.98 3.61 7.29
C PHE A 121 -20.00 2.74 8.03
N LYS A 122 -20.24 2.96 9.33
CA LYS A 122 -21.36 2.31 10.03
C LYS A 122 -22.69 2.84 9.49
N SER A 123 -23.71 1.99 9.44
CA SER A 123 -25.03 2.32 8.90
C SER A 123 -25.71 3.47 9.66
N ASP A 124 -25.46 3.57 10.96
CA ASP A 124 -25.97 4.59 11.88
C ASP A 124 -25.08 5.84 11.99
N SER A 125 -23.98 5.91 11.25
CA SER A 125 -23.01 7.00 11.41
C SER A 125 -23.48 8.27 10.71
N SER A 126 -23.67 9.33 11.50
CA SER A 126 -23.96 10.69 11.00
C SER A 126 -22.83 11.27 10.13
N TRP A 127 -21.64 10.68 10.17
CA TRP A 127 -20.48 11.09 9.38
C TRP A 127 -20.49 10.54 7.96
N ARG A 128 -21.53 9.81 7.57
CA ARG A 128 -21.63 9.20 6.25
C ARG A 128 -21.76 10.21 5.09
N PHE A 129 -22.33 11.37 5.36
CA PHE A 129 -22.62 12.41 4.37
C PHE A 129 -21.56 13.52 4.30
N LEU A 130 -20.49 13.40 5.10
CA LEU A 130 -19.42 14.38 5.14
C LEU A 130 -18.29 13.90 4.24
N ASP A 131 -18.15 14.49 3.04
CA ASP A 131 -17.20 14.08 2.00
C ASP A 131 -15.74 14.00 2.46
N ASN A 132 -15.40 14.74 3.52
CA ASN A 132 -14.06 14.83 4.14
C ASN A 132 -14.00 14.24 5.57
N ALA A 133 -15.11 13.72 6.08
CA ALA A 133 -15.14 12.91 7.28
C ALA A 133 -14.92 11.44 6.87
N ASP A 134 -13.75 11.05 6.40
CA ASP A 134 -12.63 11.02 7.31
C ASP A 134 -11.38 10.45 6.60
N LEU A 135 -10.53 11.32 6.05
CA LEU A 135 -9.14 10.98 5.69
C LEU A 135 -8.31 10.54 6.93
N ARG A 136 -8.83 10.68 8.15
CA ARG A 136 -8.11 10.28 9.37
C ARG A 136 -8.15 8.78 9.53
N ILE A 137 -7.04 8.25 9.99
CA ILE A 137 -6.94 6.90 10.54
C ILE A 137 -7.04 6.98 12.08
N ASN A 138 -7.36 8.17 12.63
CA ASN A 138 -7.29 8.53 14.06
C ASN A 138 -7.99 7.55 15.01
N ASP A 139 -9.19 7.07 14.67
CA ASP A 139 -9.91 6.10 15.52
C ASP A 139 -9.22 4.73 15.56
N ILE A 140 -8.45 4.39 14.53
CA ILE A 140 -7.77 3.11 14.34
C ILE A 140 -6.40 3.11 15.06
N TYR A 141 -5.78 4.29 15.28
CA TYR A 141 -4.52 4.39 16.04
C TYR A 141 -4.65 4.02 17.52
N LYS A 142 -5.87 3.93 18.06
CA LYS A 142 -6.06 3.42 19.43
C LYS A 142 -5.62 1.97 19.54
N ASN A 143 -5.74 1.17 18.47
CA ASN A 143 -5.19 -0.17 18.42
C ASN A 143 -3.86 -0.19 17.66
N LYS A 144 -2.78 0.11 18.38
CA LYS A 144 -1.41 0.13 17.86
C LYS A 144 -0.96 -1.20 17.25
N GLY A 145 -1.55 -2.33 17.64
CA GLY A 145 -1.25 -3.66 17.10
C GLY A 145 -2.01 -3.99 15.80
N PHE A 146 -3.15 -3.34 15.56
CA PHE A 146 -4.01 -3.62 14.41
C PHE A 146 -3.51 -2.95 13.13
N TYR A 147 -3.12 -1.68 13.22
CA TYR A 147 -2.70 -0.91 12.05
C TYR A 147 -1.17 -0.80 11.92
N GLY A 148 -0.46 -0.76 13.06
CA GLY A 148 1.01 -0.64 13.12
C GLY A 148 1.62 0.57 12.40
N GLY A 149 0.81 1.44 11.80
CA GLY A 149 1.22 2.52 10.89
C GLY A 149 1.70 2.06 9.52
N LYS A 150 1.73 0.75 9.24
CA LYS A 150 2.38 0.17 8.06
C LYS A 150 1.55 0.23 6.79
N TYR A 151 0.24 0.32 6.98
CA TYR A 151 -0.70 0.61 5.91
C TYR A 151 -0.80 2.12 5.87
N ALA A 152 -0.68 2.73 4.69
CA ALA A 152 -0.85 4.17 4.42
C ALA A 152 0.13 4.58 3.33
N LYS A 153 0.05 3.93 2.18
CA LYS A 153 0.73 4.47 1.01
C LYS A 153 0.10 5.83 0.68
N TYR A 154 0.76 6.91 1.11
CA TYR A 154 0.56 8.31 0.73
C TYR A 154 -0.75 8.58 0.00
N ALA A 155 -1.82 8.95 0.72
CA ALA A 155 -2.96 9.71 0.19
C ALA A 155 -3.60 9.25 -1.14
N ASN A 156 -3.27 8.07 -1.68
CA ASN A 156 -3.95 7.41 -2.78
C ASN A 156 -5.00 6.51 -2.17
N ASN A 157 -5.87 7.16 -1.39
CA ASN A 157 -7.15 6.63 -1.00
C ASN A 157 -7.95 6.42 -2.27
N SER A 158 -7.86 5.24 -2.86
CA SER A 158 -8.81 4.85 -3.88
C SER A 158 -10.14 4.62 -3.16
N LYS A 159 -11.11 5.48 -3.44
CA LYS A 159 -12.50 5.14 -3.15
C LYS A 159 -12.88 4.01 -4.10
N VAL A 160 -13.33 2.89 -3.55
CA VAL A 160 -13.94 1.81 -4.33
C VAL A 160 -15.43 1.82 -4.05
N LYS A 161 -16.23 1.45 -5.04
CA LYS A 161 -17.67 1.28 -4.87
C LYS A 161 -17.95 -0.11 -4.32
N MET A 162 -18.72 -0.19 -3.25
CA MET A 162 -19.30 -1.43 -2.73
C MET A 162 -20.79 -1.25 -2.52
N ILE A 163 -21.53 -2.35 -2.40
CA ILE A 163 -22.94 -2.35 -2.04
C ILE A 163 -23.03 -2.54 -0.52
N ASP A 164 -23.65 -1.58 0.16
CA ASP A 164 -24.07 -1.73 1.56
C ASP A 164 -25.38 -2.51 1.59
N ASP A 165 -25.28 -3.79 1.88
CA ASP A 165 -26.38 -4.76 1.92
C ASP A 165 -26.80 -5.09 3.37
N ARG A 166 -26.35 -4.30 4.35
CA ARG A 166 -26.72 -4.49 5.76
C ARG A 166 -28.12 -3.95 6.08
N GLY A 167 -28.62 -3.03 5.26
CA GLY A 167 -29.93 -2.38 5.42
C GLY A 167 -31.04 -3.08 4.63
N VAL A 168 -32.29 -2.59 4.80
CA VAL A 168 -33.46 -3.14 4.10
C VAL A 168 -33.39 -2.92 2.59
N LYS A 169 -32.74 -1.84 2.14
CA LYS A 169 -32.51 -1.54 0.73
C LYS A 169 -31.02 -1.42 0.45
N PRO A 170 -30.45 -2.28 -0.42
CA PRO A 170 -29.05 -2.19 -0.80
C PRO A 170 -28.73 -0.87 -1.51
N GLU A 171 -27.56 -0.32 -1.25
CA GLU A 171 -27.13 0.96 -1.81
C GLU A 171 -25.64 0.98 -2.12
N VAL A 172 -25.25 1.72 -3.16
CA VAL A 172 -23.85 1.85 -3.55
C VAL A 172 -23.17 2.91 -2.69
N VAL A 173 -22.11 2.53 -1.98
CA VAL A 173 -21.35 3.40 -1.08
C VAL A 173 -19.89 3.49 -1.48
N ASP A 174 -19.27 4.62 -1.15
CA ASP A 174 -17.82 4.78 -1.23
C ASP A 174 -17.13 4.14 -0.03
N VAL A 175 -16.25 3.19 -0.31
CA VAL A 175 -15.40 2.52 0.67
C VAL A 175 -13.95 2.94 0.45
N PHE A 176 -13.28 3.30 1.54
CA PHE A 176 -11.86 3.65 1.47
C PHE A 176 -11.03 2.37 1.40
N LYS A 177 -10.33 2.16 0.29
CA LYS A 177 -9.34 1.09 0.14
C LYS A 177 -7.93 1.64 0.42
N PHE A 178 -7.15 0.90 1.19
CA PHE A 178 -5.75 1.20 1.47
C PHE A 178 -4.90 -0.08 1.36
N GLU A 179 -3.59 0.10 1.22
CA GLU A 179 -2.63 -0.99 1.03
C GLU A 179 -1.44 -0.86 1.98
N LEU A 180 -0.87 -2.01 2.33
CA LEU A 180 0.36 -2.13 3.10
C LEU A 180 1.51 -1.50 2.33
N ILE A 181 2.33 -0.69 3.02
CA ILE A 181 3.60 -0.24 2.48
C ILE A 181 4.58 -1.42 2.59
N PRO A 182 5.07 -1.96 1.46
CA PRO A 182 6.00 -3.09 1.49
C PRO A 182 7.26 -2.76 2.29
N ASN A 183 7.76 -3.73 3.06
CA ASN A 183 8.97 -3.60 3.88
C ASN A 183 8.95 -2.43 4.87
N SER A 184 7.75 -1.98 5.26
CA SER A 184 7.61 -0.92 6.26
C SER A 184 7.69 -1.47 7.68
N GLU A 185 8.34 -0.67 8.51
CA GLU A 185 8.43 -0.86 9.95
C GLU A 185 7.89 0.39 10.65
N ARG A 186 7.28 0.15 11.80
CA ARG A 186 6.86 1.23 12.67
C ARG A 186 8.10 1.89 13.28
N LEU A 187 8.06 3.20 13.47
CA LEU A 187 9.01 3.87 14.34
C LEU A 187 8.67 3.60 15.82
N PHE A 188 9.67 3.24 16.61
CA PHE A 188 9.58 3.20 18.06
C PHE A 188 9.51 4.61 18.64
N ARG A 189 8.92 4.75 19.83
CA ARG A 189 8.78 6.05 20.52
C ARG A 189 10.10 6.75 20.81
N SER A 190 11.18 5.99 20.91
CA SER A 190 12.55 6.48 21.12
C SER A 190 13.24 6.92 19.83
N GLU A 191 12.73 6.52 18.66
CA GLU A 191 13.29 6.90 17.38
C GLU A 191 12.94 8.34 17.03
N LYS A 192 13.88 9.02 16.36
CA LYS A 192 13.71 10.36 15.83
C LYS A 192 13.80 10.32 14.31
N ILE A 193 13.06 11.22 13.65
CA ILE A 193 13.05 11.34 12.21
C ILE A 193 14.19 12.28 11.80
N PRO A 194 15.09 11.88 10.87
CA PRO A 194 16.18 12.74 10.42
C PRO A 194 15.67 14.05 9.82
N LYS A 195 16.32 15.16 10.17
CA LYS A 195 15.96 16.49 9.65
C LYS A 195 16.14 16.54 8.14
N SER A 196 17.19 15.90 7.61
CA SER A 196 17.43 15.78 6.17
C SER A 196 16.22 15.23 5.40
N VAL A 197 15.48 14.29 5.97
CA VAL A 197 14.26 13.75 5.35
C VAL A 197 13.13 14.77 5.32
N LEU A 198 12.91 15.49 6.42
CA LEU A 198 11.89 16.54 6.50
C LEU A 198 12.19 17.68 5.52
N VAL A 199 13.45 18.10 5.43
CA VAL A 199 13.91 19.09 4.45
C VAL A 199 13.72 18.61 3.02
N MET A 200 13.98 17.33 2.74
CA MET A 200 13.72 16.76 1.41
C MET A 200 12.22 16.80 1.06
N MET A 201 11.33 16.48 2.02
CA MET A 201 9.88 16.62 1.82
C MET A 201 9.49 18.07 1.49
N GLU A 202 10.08 19.03 2.20
CA GLU A 202 9.86 20.47 1.94
C GLU A 202 10.34 20.89 0.56
N LYS A 203 11.50 20.40 0.10
CA LYS A 203 11.98 20.62 -1.27
C LYS A 203 11.04 20.02 -2.33
N CYS A 204 10.36 18.92 -2.01
CA CYS A 204 9.34 18.31 -2.86
C CYS A 204 7.97 19.01 -2.77
N GLY A 205 7.86 20.15 -2.07
CA GLY A 205 6.64 20.94 -1.96
C GLY A 205 5.67 20.47 -0.90
N TYR A 206 6.08 19.57 0.01
CA TYR A 206 5.29 19.14 1.15
C TYR A 206 5.61 19.97 2.39
N MET A 207 4.67 20.08 3.33
CA MET A 207 4.87 20.82 4.58
C MET A 207 4.56 19.92 5.78
N PRO A 208 5.51 19.07 6.21
CA PRO A 208 5.33 18.27 7.42
C PRO A 208 5.22 19.17 8.64
N PHE A 209 4.36 18.82 9.59
CA PHE A 209 4.14 19.61 10.82
C PHE A 209 4.04 18.76 12.10
N ASP A 210 3.10 17.81 12.17
CA ASP A 210 2.91 16.93 13.34
C ASP A 210 3.94 15.78 13.32
N VAL A 211 5.22 16.10 13.51
CA VAL A 211 6.32 15.13 13.39
C VAL A 211 6.47 14.32 14.68
N LYS A 212 6.06 13.04 14.68
CA LYS A 212 6.25 12.07 15.78
C LYS A 212 6.30 10.62 15.25
N PRO A 213 6.83 9.65 16.01
CA PRO A 213 6.95 8.25 15.57
C PRO A 213 5.64 7.59 15.13
N ASP A 214 4.51 7.95 15.76
CA ASP A 214 3.20 7.36 15.43
C ASP A 214 2.64 7.85 14.07
N ASN A 215 3.33 8.78 13.42
CA ASN A 215 2.91 9.49 12.21
C ASN A 215 3.77 9.18 10.98
N PHE A 216 4.78 8.33 11.17
CA PHE A 216 5.69 7.92 10.13
C PHE A 216 5.94 6.42 10.24
N VAL A 217 6.37 5.83 9.13
CA VAL A 217 7.02 4.53 9.08
C VAL A 217 8.40 4.68 8.48
N LYS A 218 9.26 3.71 8.76
CA LYS A 218 10.55 3.57 8.11
C LYS A 218 10.45 2.42 7.11
N VAL A 219 11.04 2.60 5.94
CA VAL A 219 11.05 1.62 4.86
C VAL A 219 12.49 1.34 4.51
N LEU A 220 12.88 0.07 4.52
CA LEU A 220 14.23 -0.30 4.11
C LEU A 220 14.34 -0.17 2.59
N ASN A 221 15.23 0.71 2.13
CA ASN A 221 15.48 0.95 0.72
C ASN A 221 16.50 -0.05 0.14
N GLU A 222 16.70 -0.02 -1.17
CA GLU A 222 17.59 -0.95 -1.89
C GLU A 222 19.06 -0.85 -1.47
N LYS A 223 19.44 0.25 -0.81
CA LYS A 223 20.79 0.49 -0.27
C LYS A 223 20.94 0.01 1.18
N GLY A 224 19.93 -0.63 1.75
CA GLY A 224 19.91 -1.07 3.15
C GLY A 224 19.78 0.09 4.16
N GLN A 225 19.32 1.26 3.71
CA GLN A 225 19.07 2.42 4.56
C GLN A 225 17.57 2.62 4.78
N TYR A 226 17.20 3.24 5.89
CA TYR A 226 15.80 3.55 6.17
C TYR A 226 15.39 4.89 5.57
N ASP A 227 14.42 4.86 4.66
CA ASP A 227 13.65 6.03 4.26
C ASP A 227 12.47 6.21 5.24
N TYR A 228 12.01 7.44 5.45
CA TYR A 228 10.91 7.73 6.37
C TYR A 228 9.72 8.27 5.61
N LEU A 229 8.58 7.58 5.71
CA LEU A 229 7.37 7.92 5.00
C LEU A 229 6.28 8.33 6.00
N PRO A 230 5.57 9.45 5.76
CA PRO A 230 4.42 9.87 6.52
C PRO A 230 3.23 8.97 6.20
N ILE A 231 2.43 8.68 7.22
CA ILE A 231 1.30 7.73 7.10
C ILE A 231 -0.06 8.40 7.28
N ASP A 232 -0.07 9.71 7.54
CA ASP A 232 -1.28 10.51 7.60
C ASP A 232 -1.11 11.77 6.75
N SER A 233 -1.92 11.87 5.71
CA SER A 233 -1.93 13.02 4.81
C SER A 233 -2.38 14.30 5.50
N LYS A 234 -3.14 14.20 6.60
CA LYS A 234 -3.52 15.34 7.44
C LYS A 234 -2.38 15.85 8.31
N GLN A 235 -1.13 15.46 8.06
CA GLN A 235 0.04 15.98 8.79
C GLN A 235 0.99 16.72 7.86
N ILE A 236 0.61 16.80 6.59
CA ILE A 236 1.41 17.36 5.51
C ILE A 236 0.55 18.36 4.73
N GLY A 237 0.94 19.63 4.77
CA GLY A 237 0.42 20.64 3.84
C GLY A 237 1.11 20.47 2.48
N LYS A 238 0.59 21.14 1.45
CA LYS A 238 1.25 21.22 0.14
C LYS A 238 1.45 22.67 -0.26
N VAL A 239 2.68 23.02 -0.62
CA VAL A 239 3.05 24.37 -1.09
C VAL A 239 2.20 24.73 -2.31
N GLY A 240 1.65 25.94 -2.33
CA GLY A 240 0.80 26.45 -3.41
C GLY A 240 -0.61 25.82 -3.49
N SER A 241 -1.01 25.00 -2.52
CA SER A 241 -2.36 24.45 -2.44
C SER A 241 -3.28 25.33 -1.59
N ASN A 242 -4.45 25.68 -2.10
CA ASN A 242 -5.47 26.45 -1.36
C ASN A 242 -6.41 25.56 -0.52
N THR A 243 -5.97 24.34 -0.19
CA THR A 243 -6.78 23.46 0.66
C THR A 243 -6.82 24.00 2.08
N ILE A 244 -7.96 23.84 2.76
CA ILE A 244 -8.09 24.12 4.21
C ILE A 244 -6.93 23.50 4.99
N ARG A 245 -6.51 22.28 4.58
CA ARG A 245 -5.40 21.55 5.18
C ARG A 245 -4.06 22.29 5.08
N THR A 246 -3.73 22.82 3.90
CA THR A 246 -2.51 23.62 3.74
C THR A 246 -2.57 24.87 4.62
N GLN A 247 -3.74 25.53 4.68
CA GLN A 247 -3.91 26.72 5.49
C GLN A 247 -3.71 26.44 6.98
N GLU A 248 -4.31 25.37 7.51
CA GLU A 248 -4.10 24.91 8.89
C GLU A 248 -2.62 24.69 9.20
N VAL A 249 -1.87 24.03 8.30
CA VAL A 249 -0.44 23.78 8.49
C VAL A 249 0.35 25.08 8.53
N ILE A 250 0.03 26.03 7.65
CA ILE A 250 0.69 27.33 7.60
C ILE A 250 0.45 28.07 8.92
N ASP A 251 -0.79 28.12 9.39
CA ASP A 251 -1.15 28.85 10.59
C ASP A 251 -0.57 28.20 11.85
N PHE A 252 -0.56 26.86 11.92
CA PHE A 252 0.11 26.16 13.01
C PHE A 252 1.64 26.31 12.98
N LYS A 253 2.26 26.33 11.80
CA LYS A 253 3.71 26.60 11.69
C LYS A 253 4.07 28.00 12.17
N LYS A 254 3.22 29.00 11.92
CA LYS A 254 3.41 30.36 12.47
C LYS A 254 3.32 30.38 14.00
N MET A 255 2.41 29.60 14.57
CA MET A 255 2.16 29.58 16.02
C MET A 255 3.17 28.74 16.81
N TYR A 256 3.58 27.59 16.27
CA TYR A 256 4.35 26.57 16.99
C TYR A 256 5.73 26.28 16.39
N GLY A 257 6.09 26.90 15.26
CA GLY A 257 7.32 26.65 14.52
C GLY A 257 7.20 25.49 13.50
N ALA A 258 8.31 25.15 12.85
CA ALA A 258 8.31 24.24 11.70
C ALA A 258 7.76 22.83 12.01
N TYR A 259 8.02 22.31 13.21
CA TYR A 259 7.61 20.97 13.63
C TYR A 259 7.00 21.05 15.04
N TYR A 260 5.71 20.72 15.17
CA TYR A 260 4.83 21.03 16.31
C TYR A 260 5.43 20.73 17.70
N TYR A 261 6.16 19.61 17.84
CA TYR A 261 6.72 19.17 19.13
C TYR A 261 8.10 19.74 19.44
N GLY A 262 8.39 20.98 19.01
CA GLY A 262 9.63 21.69 19.34
C GLY A 262 10.90 20.91 18.97
N GLY A 263 10.87 20.17 17.86
CA GLY A 263 11.99 19.32 17.42
C GLY A 263 12.23 18.05 18.26
N ARG A 264 11.39 17.73 19.26
CA ARG A 264 11.57 16.55 20.14
C ARG A 264 11.80 15.25 19.38
N TYR A 265 11.06 15.06 18.29
CA TYR A 265 11.09 13.85 17.46
C TYR A 265 11.88 14.03 16.17
N VAL A 266 12.67 15.10 16.07
CA VAL A 266 13.54 15.39 14.94
C VAL A 266 14.99 15.15 15.37
N ASP A 267 15.77 14.46 14.55
CA ASP A 267 17.21 14.33 14.74
C ASP A 267 17.92 15.44 13.95
N ASP A 268 18.28 16.53 14.63
CA ASP A 268 18.96 17.67 14.01
C ASP A 268 20.40 17.36 13.54
N ARG A 269 20.97 16.23 13.98
CA ARG A 269 22.34 15.82 13.63
C ARG A 269 22.45 15.08 12.30
N LYS A 270 21.31 14.69 11.69
CA LYS A 270 21.21 13.82 10.51
C LYS A 270 20.27 14.35 9.45
#